data_AF-A0AAD8IW81-F1
#
_entry.id   AF-A0AAD8IW81-F1
#
_cell.length_a   1.000
_cell.length_b   1.000
_cell.length_c   1.000
_cell.angle_alpha   90.00
_cell.angle_beta   90.00
_cell.angle_gamma   90.00
#
_symmetry.space_group_name_H-M   'P 1'
#
loop_
_entity.id
_entity.type
_entity.pdbx_description
1 polymer ?
#
loop_
_entity_poly.entity_id
_entity_poly.type
_entity_poly.pdbx_seq_one_letter_code
_entity_poly.pdbx_strand_id
1 'polypeptide(L)'
;MNATVGYCKGSLFLKSYMISALGFPETKINKYNSTYAYAEALNNKTIAGIFLEVPPAKVFLAQYCKSFTKTEKTFKVGGFGFAFKKNFSMLPDINKAIMSITENGTLLDLENQYI
;
A
#
# COMPACT_ATOMS: atom_id res chain seq x y z
N MET A 1 11.21 -10.02 16.90
CA MET A 1 11.42 -8.64 16.40
C MET A 1 11.07 -7.67 17.52
N ASN A 2 11.97 -6.76 17.92
CA ASN A 2 11.71 -5.84 19.04
C ASN A 2 11.32 -4.41 18.60
N ALA A 3 11.39 -4.13 17.30
CA ALA A 3 11.04 -2.83 16.72
C ALA A 3 9.52 -2.66 16.55
N THR A 4 9.02 -1.47 16.88
CA THR A 4 7.63 -1.08 16.59
C THR A 4 7.55 -0.58 15.14
N VAL A 5 6.51 -0.98 14.42
CA VAL A 5 6.29 -0.66 13.00
C VAL A 5 4.91 -0.05 12.79
N GLY A 6 4.77 0.74 11.73
CA GLY A 6 3.52 1.41 11.37
C GLY A 6 2.81 0.78 10.16
N TYR A 7 1.52 1.05 10.01
CA TYR A 7 0.79 0.90 8.75
C TYR A 7 -0.29 1.98 8.59
N CYS A 8 -0.77 2.15 7.35
CA CYS A 8 -1.90 3.05 7.05
C CYS A 8 -3.22 2.46 7.56
N LYS A 9 -3.97 3.21 8.39
CA LYS A 9 -5.29 2.82 8.91
C LYS A 9 -6.30 2.49 7.81
N GLY A 10 -6.17 3.13 6.64
CA GLY A 10 -7.04 2.88 5.48
C GLY A 10 -6.81 1.52 4.80
N SER A 11 -5.69 0.86 5.08
CA SER A 11 -5.41 -0.46 4.55
C SER A 11 -6.26 -1.52 5.25
N LEU A 12 -7.02 -2.28 4.46
CA LEU A 12 -7.78 -3.44 4.94
C LEU A 12 -6.93 -4.72 5.08
N PHE A 13 -5.71 -4.72 4.55
CA PHE A 13 -4.88 -5.92 4.38
C PHE A 13 -3.62 -5.95 5.24
N LEU A 14 -2.91 -4.82 5.37
CA LEU A 14 -1.57 -4.79 5.97
C LEU A 14 -1.55 -5.26 7.43
N LYS A 15 -2.56 -4.92 8.25
CA LYS A 15 -2.58 -5.36 9.66
C LYS A 15 -2.58 -6.89 9.76
N SER A 16 -3.48 -7.56 9.05
CA SER A 16 -3.57 -9.02 9.09
C SER A 16 -2.35 -9.66 8.43
N TYR A 17 -1.83 -9.09 7.35
CA TYR A 17 -0.60 -9.57 6.71
C TYR A 17 0.61 -9.51 7.67
N MET A 18 0.79 -8.39 8.36
CA MET A 18 1.90 -8.20 9.30
C MET A 18 1.83 -9.19 10.47
N ILE A 19 0.63 -9.48 10.99
CA ILE A 19 0.44 -10.44 12.09
C ILE A 19 0.60 -11.88 11.58
N SER A 20 -0.19 -12.27 10.59
CA SER A 20 -0.33 -13.67 10.19
C SER A 20 0.78 -14.17 9.29
N ALA A 21 1.33 -13.34 8.40
CA ALA A 21 2.36 -13.75 7.44
C ALA A 21 3.76 -13.36 7.89
N LEU A 22 3.93 -12.18 8.49
CA LEU A 22 5.25 -11.69 8.93
C LEU A 22 5.54 -11.94 10.41
N GLY A 23 4.55 -12.36 11.20
CA GLY A 23 4.73 -12.73 12.61
C GLY A 23 4.98 -11.54 13.55
N PHE A 24 4.54 -10.33 13.19
CA PHE A 24 4.65 -9.18 14.09
C PHE A 24 3.65 -9.31 15.25
N PRO A 25 4.09 -9.10 16.50
CA PRO A 25 3.18 -8.97 17.63
C PRO A 25 2.26 -7.76 17.45
N GLU A 26 0.97 -7.90 17.70
CA GLU A 26 0.00 -6.80 17.55
C GLU A 26 0.37 -5.56 18.38
N THR A 27 0.97 -5.77 19.57
CA THR A 27 1.47 -4.70 20.46
C THR A 27 2.61 -3.88 19.88
N LYS A 28 3.25 -4.35 18.80
CA LYS A 28 4.34 -3.68 18.08
C LYS A 28 3.88 -3.07 16.75
N ILE A 29 2.57 -3.02 16.50
CA ILE A 29 1.99 -2.49 15.27
C ILE A 29 1.15 -1.25 15.59
N ASN A 30 1.61 -0.09 15.12
CA ASN A 30 0.89 1.17 15.23
C ASN A 30 0.14 1.49 13.93
N LYS A 31 -1.03 2.13 14.07
CA LYS A 31 -1.86 2.57 12.93
C LYS A 31 -1.84 4.08 12.80
N TYR A 32 -1.79 4.59 11.58
CA TYR A 32 -1.70 6.02 11.31
C TYR A 32 -2.66 6.42 10.18
N ASN A 33 -3.15 7.66 10.17
CA ASN A 33 -4.22 8.12 9.28
C ASN A 33 -3.81 9.17 8.24
N SER A 34 -2.57 9.67 8.26
CA SER A 34 -2.09 10.69 7.31
C SER A 34 -0.59 10.56 7.06
N THR A 35 -0.14 11.06 5.91
CA THR A 35 1.29 11.07 5.55
C THR A 35 2.13 11.89 6.54
N TYR A 36 1.57 12.98 7.08
CA TYR A 36 2.20 13.75 8.16
C TYR A 36 2.46 12.90 9.41
N ALA A 37 1.46 12.14 9.86
CA ALA A 37 1.59 11.28 11.04
C ALA A 37 2.64 10.17 10.83
N TYR A 38 2.79 9.68 9.58
CA TYR A 38 3.84 8.72 9.25
C TYR A 38 5.21 9.36 9.42
N ALA A 39 5.39 10.55 8.84
CA ALA A 39 6.65 11.28 8.86
C ALA A 39 7.07 11.64 10.29
N GLU A 40 6.13 12.15 11.10
CA GLU A 40 6.37 12.48 12.51
C GLU A 40 6.79 11.25 13.32
N ALA A 41 6.09 10.12 13.16
CA ALA A 41 6.41 8.90 13.89
C ALA A 41 7.76 8.29 13.50
N LEU A 42 8.15 8.40 12.22
CA LEU A 42 9.47 7.99 11.73
C LEU A 42 10.58 8.91 12.26
N ASN A 43 10.39 10.23 12.16
CA ASN A 43 11.37 11.22 12.61
C ASN A 43 11.62 11.15 14.13
N ASN A 44 10.54 10.99 14.90
CA ASN A 44 10.61 10.85 16.36
C ASN A 44 10.97 9.44 16.82
N LYS A 45 11.28 8.53 15.88
CA LYS A 45 11.68 7.14 16.13
C LYS A 45 10.67 6.33 16.95
N THR A 46 9.41 6.74 16.94
CA THR A 46 8.30 5.99 17.55
C THR A 46 8.07 4.67 16.81
N ILE A 47 8.32 4.66 15.50
CA ILE A 47 8.38 3.47 14.67
C ILE A 47 9.71 3.39 13.94
N ALA A 48 10.19 2.18 13.70
CA ALA A 48 11.40 1.92 12.93
C ALA A 48 11.15 1.90 11.41
N GLY A 49 9.89 1.75 11.01
CA GLY A 49 9.49 1.68 9.62
C GLY A 49 7.97 1.62 9.49
N ILE A 50 7.48 1.92 8.28
CA ILE A 50 6.06 1.88 7.94
C ILE A 50 5.84 0.97 6.74
N PHE A 51 4.83 0.10 6.85
CA PHE A 51 4.34 -0.71 5.75
C PHE A 51 3.24 0.05 5.03
N LEU A 52 3.39 0.19 3.72
CA LEU A 52 2.44 0.87 2.83
C LEU A 52 2.31 0.03 1.54
N GLU A 53 1.13 0.02 0.94
CA GLU A 53 0.98 -0.44 -0.45
C GLU A 53 1.75 0.48 -1.41
N VAL A 54 2.05 -0.03 -2.61
CA VAL A 54 2.95 0.67 -3.56
C VAL A 54 2.45 2.06 -3.96
N PRO A 55 1.18 2.28 -4.35
CA PRO A 55 0.73 3.63 -4.72
C PRO A 55 0.79 4.64 -3.56
N PRO A 56 0.25 4.36 -2.35
CA PRO A 56 0.44 5.24 -1.20
C PRO A 56 1.91 5.49 -0.84
N ALA A 57 2.78 4.48 -0.99
CA ALA A 57 4.21 4.64 -0.74
C ALA A 57 4.87 5.60 -1.75
N LYS A 58 4.51 5.53 -3.04
CA LYS A 58 5.00 6.47 -4.07
C LYS A 58 4.65 7.90 -3.71
N VAL A 59 3.38 8.16 -3.37
CA VAL A 59 2.90 9.51 -2.97
C VAL A 59 3.64 10.00 -1.73
N PHE A 60 3.79 9.15 -0.70
CA PHE A 60 4.51 9.52 0.52
C PHE A 60 5.98 9.88 0.24
N LEU A 61 6.68 9.08 -0.56
CA LEU A 61 8.06 9.34 -0.91
C LEU A 61 8.21 10.57 -1.81
N ALA A 62 7.25 10.85 -2.70
CA ALA A 62 7.25 12.08 -3.49
C ALA A 62 7.11 13.33 -2.58
N GLN A 63 6.22 13.25 -1.57
CA GLN A 63 5.99 14.33 -0.61
C GLN A 63 7.20 14.58 0.32
N TYR A 64 7.93 13.52 0.69
CA TYR A 64 9.05 13.57 1.65
C TYR A 64 10.37 13.04 1.05
N CYS A 65 10.66 13.41 -0.19
CA CYS A 65 11.69 12.81 -1.04
C CYS A 65 13.13 12.87 -0.52
N LYS A 66 13.43 13.76 0.44
CA LYS A 66 14.76 13.91 1.05
C LYS A 66 14.88 13.27 2.43
N SER A 67 13.76 12.88 3.04
CA SER A 67 13.70 12.46 4.44
C SER A 67 13.59 10.95 4.61
N PHE A 68 12.96 10.28 3.65
CA PHE A 68 12.67 8.85 3.76
C PHE A 68 13.02 8.12 2.46
N THR A 69 13.30 6.83 2.60
CA THR A 69 13.55 5.93 1.47
C THR A 69 12.80 4.63 1.69
N LYS A 70 12.50 3.91 0.59
CA LYS A 70 12.01 2.53 0.70
C LYS A 70 13.17 1.58 0.94
N THR A 71 12.89 0.47 1.60
CA THR A 71 13.83 -0.65 1.67
C THR A 71 13.94 -1.36 0.32
N GLU A 72 15.11 -1.91 0.02
CA GLU A 72 15.32 -2.69 -1.21
C GLU A 72 14.42 -3.94 -1.26
N LYS A 73 14.21 -4.57 -0.11
CA LYS A 73 13.29 -5.70 0.02
C LYS A 73 11.85 -5.19 0.05
N THR A 74 11.09 -5.55 -0.97
CA THR A 74 9.64 -5.36 -1.05
C THR A 74 8.92 -6.70 -1.05
N PHE A 75 7.73 -6.76 -0.48
CA PHE A 75 6.88 -7.96 -0.52
C PHE A 75 5.91 -7.84 -1.69
N LYS A 76 5.97 -8.78 -2.64
CA LYS A 76 4.99 -8.84 -3.73
C LYS A 76 3.76 -9.58 -3.24
N VAL A 77 2.70 -8.84 -2.92
CA VAL A 77 1.48 -9.40 -2.34
C VAL A 77 0.26 -8.82 -3.06
N GLY A 78 -0.40 -9.65 -3.87
CA GLY A 78 -1.64 -9.29 -4.57
C GLY A 78 -1.53 -8.04 -5.45
N GLY A 79 -2.69 -7.40 -5.66
CA GLY A 79 -2.85 -6.16 -6.41
C GLY A 79 -4.22 -5.54 -6.14
N PHE A 80 -4.47 -4.35 -6.70
CA PHE A 80 -5.79 -3.73 -6.66
C PHE A 80 -6.73 -4.35 -7.69
N GLY A 81 -8.02 -4.37 -7.39
CA GLY A 81 -9.03 -4.92 -8.28
C GLY A 81 -10.43 -4.41 -7.93
N PHE A 82 -11.37 -4.70 -8.82
CA PHE A 82 -12.78 -4.36 -8.64
C PHE A 82 -13.54 -5.56 -8.07
N ALA A 83 -14.35 -5.33 -7.04
CA ALA A 83 -15.15 -6.36 -6.41
C ALA A 83 -16.58 -6.37 -6.97
N PHE A 84 -17.03 -7.55 -7.40
CA PHE A 84 -18.39 -7.77 -7.92
C PHE A 84 -19.10 -8.87 -7.12
N LYS A 85 -20.43 -8.89 -7.20
CA LYS A 85 -21.22 -10.02 -6.66
C LYS A 85 -20.83 -11.31 -7.38
N LYS A 86 -20.92 -12.44 -6.67
CA LYS A 86 -20.73 -13.76 -7.28
C LYS A 86 -21.71 -13.94 -8.44
N ASN A 87 -21.24 -14.54 -9.54
CA ASN A 87 -21.99 -14.76 -10.78
C ASN A 87 -22.44 -13.47 -11.50
N PHE A 88 -21.68 -12.38 -11.34
CA PHE A 88 -21.92 -11.17 -12.13
C PHE A 88 -21.70 -11.44 -13.62
N SER A 89 -22.76 -11.26 -14.42
CA SER A 89 -22.79 -11.67 -15.83
C SER A 89 -21.79 -10.94 -16.72
N MET A 90 -21.47 -9.68 -16.40
CA MET A 90 -20.55 -8.84 -17.20
C MET A 90 -19.10 -8.90 -16.73
N LEU A 91 -18.76 -9.82 -15.82
CA LEU A 91 -17.37 -9.98 -15.35
C LEU A 91 -16.36 -10.19 -16.52
N PRO A 92 -16.67 -11.00 -17.56
CA PRO A 92 -15.77 -11.16 -18.70
C PRO A 92 -15.53 -9.85 -19.46
N ASP A 93 -16.58 -9.05 -19.66
CA ASP A 93 -16.49 -7.78 -20.40
C ASP A 93 -15.67 -6.76 -19.63
N ILE A 94 -15.84 -6.67 -18.30
CA ILE A 94 -15.06 -5.79 -17.44
C ILE A 94 -13.59 -6.21 -17.45
N ASN A 95 -13.29 -7.50 -17.31
CA ASN A 95 -11.92 -7.99 -17.36
C ASN A 95 -11.28 -7.67 -18.72
N LYS A 96 -12.01 -7.84 -19.82
CA LYS A 96 -11.55 -7.45 -21.15
C LYS A 96 -11.28 -5.96 -21.26
N ALA A 97 -12.15 -5.11 -20.71
CA ALA A 97 -11.93 -3.67 -20.69
C ALA A 97 -10.69 -3.29 -19.87
N ILE A 98 -10.49 -3.90 -18.70
CA ILE A 98 -9.30 -3.70 -17.86
C ILE A 98 -8.03 -4.15 -18.60
N MET A 99 -8.07 -5.29 -19.29
CA MET A 99 -6.95 -5.75 -20.13
C MET A 99 -6.64 -4.74 -21.24
N SER A 100 -7.66 -4.27 -21.96
CA SER A 100 -7.48 -3.30 -23.04
C SER A 100 -6.82 -2.00 -22.56
N ILE A 101 -7.25 -1.42 -21.43
CA ILE A 101 -6.64 -0.20 -20.89
C ILE A 101 -5.23 -0.42 -20.33
N THR A 102 -4.90 -1.66 -19.97
CA THR A 102 -3.57 -2.03 -19.50
C THR A 102 -2.62 -2.17 -20.68
N GLU A 103 -3.02 -2.90 -21.72
CA GLU A 103 -2.21 -3.19 -22.89
C GLU A 103 -1.98 -1.97 -23.78
N ASN A 104 -2.96 -1.06 -23.86
CA ASN A 104 -2.84 0.15 -24.67
C ASN A 104 -2.12 1.32 -23.96
N GLY A 105 -1.67 1.13 -22.71
CA GLY A 105 -0.95 2.13 -21.93
C GLY A 105 -1.81 3.14 -21.15
N THR A 106 -3.13 3.16 -21.34
CA THR A 106 -4.01 4.12 -20.65
C THR A 106 -3.92 4.02 -19.13
N LEU A 107 -3.76 2.80 -18.58
CA LEU A 107 -3.58 2.60 -17.14
C LEU A 107 -2.31 3.29 -16.63
N LEU A 108 -1.21 3.24 -17.39
CA LEU A 108 0.05 3.90 -17.02
C LEU A 108 -0.10 5.43 -17.06
N ASP A 109 -0.82 5.96 -18.05
CA ASP A 109 -1.09 7.40 -18.15
C ASP A 109 -1.90 7.89 -16.93
N LEU A 110 -2.91 7.12 -16.52
CA LEU A 110 -3.67 7.38 -15.30
C LEU A 110 -2.78 7.32 -14.05
N GLU A 111 -1.89 6.33 -13.94
CA GLU A 111 -0.95 6.28 -12.82
C GLU A 111 -0.07 7.53 -12.78
N ASN A 112 0.52 7.94 -13.90
CA ASN A 112 1.41 9.10 -13.95
C ASN A 112 0.69 10.43 -13.68
N GLN A 113 -0.59 10.53 -14.03
CA GLN A 113 -1.38 11.75 -13.82
C GLN A 113 -1.80 11.92 -12.36
N TYR A 114 -2.05 10.83 -11.64
CA TYR A 114 -2.70 10.86 -10.32
C TYR A 114 -1.84 10.35 -9.16
N ILE A 115 -0.67 9.74 -9.41
CA ILE A 115 0.24 9.16 -8.39
C ILE A 115 1.64 9.73 -8.57
#